data_AF-A0A1H3F058-F1
#
_entry.id   AF-A0A1H3F058-F1
#
_cell.length_a   1.000
_cell.length_b   1.000
_cell.length_c   1.000
_cell.angle_alpha   90.00
_cell.angle_beta   90.00
_cell.angle_gamma   90.00
#
_symmetry.space_group_name_H-M   'P 1'
#
loop_
_entity.id
_entity.type
_entity.pdbx_description
1 polymer ?
#
loop_
_entity_poly.entity_id
_entity_poly.type
_entity_poly.pdbx_seq_one_letter_code
_entity_poly.pdbx_strand_id
1 'polypeptide(L)' 'MANTSILKKGAPPPREKTTNVIEADPRKSEAKNKPLQVMVPPEVFDAFSARAGETFGYSKGSKSQLFMAMWEAYNSMKR' A
#
# COMPACT_ATOMS: atom_id res chain seq x y z
N MET A 1 39.81 0.98 -26.85
CA MET A 1 39.12 0.31 -25.73
C MET A 1 39.89 0.62 -24.46
N ALA A 2 39.25 1.10 -23.39
CA ALA A 2 39.95 1.42 -22.14
C ALA A 2 40.51 0.13 -21.50
N ASN A 3 41.78 0.15 -21.12
CA ASN A 3 42.44 -1.00 -20.51
C ASN A 3 41.98 -1.15 -19.05
N THR A 4 41.03 -2.05 -18.82
CA THR A 4 40.39 -2.27 -17.51
C THR A 4 41.28 -2.99 -16.51
N SER A 5 42.45 -3.49 -16.91
CA SER A 5 43.42 -4.17 -16.02
C SER A 5 44.07 -3.22 -14.99
N ILE A 6 43.99 -1.91 -15.21
CA ILE A 6 44.54 -0.86 -14.34
C ILE A 6 43.55 -0.50 -13.20
N LEU A 7 42.30 -0.95 -13.30
CA LEU A 7 41.28 -0.68 -12.29
C LEU A 7 41.46 -1.66 -11.12
N LYS A 8 42.11 -1.21 -10.04
CA LYS A 8 42.09 -1.92 -8.76
C LYS A 8 40.63 -2.07 -8.31
N LYS A 9 40.12 -3.30 -8.32
CA LYS A 9 38.87 -3.62 -7.62
C LYS A 9 39.12 -3.37 -6.14
N GLY A 10 38.60 -2.27 -5.59
CA GLY A 10 38.67 -2.02 -4.16
C GLY A 10 38.03 -3.19 -3.41
N ALA A 11 38.68 -3.68 -2.36
CA ALA A 11 38.06 -4.65 -1.48
C ALA A 11 36.78 -4.02 -0.89
N PRO A 12 35.67 -4.77 -0.80
CA PRO A 12 34.47 -4.24 -0.20
C PRO A 12 34.75 -3.82 1.25
N PRO A 13 34.14 -2.72 1.73
CA PRO A 13 34.31 -2.28 3.10
C PRO A 13 33.90 -3.38 4.09
N PRO A 14 34.57 -3.50 5.25
CA PRO A 14 34.21 -4.45 6.28
C PRO A 14 32.74 -4.30 6.70
N ARG A 15 32.06 -5.43 6.95
CA ARG A 15 30.64 -5.48 7.29
C ARG A 15 30.27 -4.61 8.50
N GLU A 16 31.17 -4.47 9.46
CA GLU A 16 30.99 -3.63 10.65
C GLU A 16 31.01 -2.12 10.34
N LYS A 17 31.60 -1.71 9.21
CA LYS A 17 31.72 -0.31 8.78
C LYS A 17 30.66 0.11 7.76
N THR A 18 29.89 -0.85 7.26
CA THR A 18 28.80 -0.59 6.31
C THR A 18 27.48 -0.38 7.03
N THR A 19 26.80 0.72 6.72
CA THR A 19 25.47 1.04 7.25
C THR A 19 24.48 -0.07 6.87
N ASN A 20 23.72 -0.57 7.86
CA ASN A 20 22.67 -1.54 7.60
C ASN A 20 21.50 -0.85 6.89
N VAL A 21 21.44 -0.98 5.57
CA VAL A 21 20.43 -0.31 4.72
C VAL A 21 19.00 -0.82 4.98
N ILE A 22 18.85 -1.96 5.66
CA ILE A 22 17.54 -2.50 6.08
C ILE A 22 17.00 -1.73 7.28
N GLU A 23 17.84 -1.42 8.26
CA GLU A 23 17.46 -0.68 9.47
C GLU A 23 17.45 0.84 9.24
N ALA A 24 18.31 1.31 8.31
CA ALA A 24 18.46 2.72 7.98
C ALA A 24 17.62 3.15 6.76
N ASP A 25 16.68 2.32 6.27
CA ASP A 25 15.80 2.70 5.16
C ASP A 25 14.95 3.92 5.58
N PRO A 26 15.18 5.12 5.00
CA PRO A 26 14.43 6.32 5.36
C PRO A 26 13.00 6.30 4.83
N ARG A 27 12.64 5.28 4.03
CA ARG A 27 11.26 5.06 3.62
C ARG A 27 10.49 4.65 4.86
N LYS A 28 9.72 5.59 5.42
CA LYS A 28 8.60 5.29 6.32
C LYS A 28 7.94 4.05 5.75
N SER A 29 7.87 2.96 6.51
CA SER A 29 7.13 1.80 6.08
C SER A 29 5.77 2.33 5.64
N GLU A 30 5.45 2.18 4.36
CA GLU A 30 4.11 2.49 3.89
C GLU A 30 3.22 1.68 4.83
N ALA A 31 2.43 2.35 5.65
CA ALA A 31 1.54 1.68 6.57
C ALA A 31 0.58 0.89 5.68
N LYS A 32 0.92 -0.37 5.41
CA LYS A 32 0.19 -1.18 4.44
C LYS A 32 -1.23 -1.28 4.96
N ASN A 33 -2.18 -0.80 4.15
CA ASN A 33 -3.60 -0.97 4.44
C ASN A 33 -3.84 -2.45 4.78
N LYS A 34 -4.46 -2.71 5.93
CA LYS A 34 -4.82 -4.07 6.33
C LYS A 34 -6.20 -4.40 5.74
N PRO A 35 -6.38 -5.58 5.12
CA PRO A 35 -7.67 -5.96 4.57
C PRO A 35 -8.65 -6.20 5.71
N LEU A 36 -9.83 -5.57 5.64
CA LEU A 36 -10.97 -5.90 6.48
C LEU A 36 -11.82 -6.94 5.74
N GLN A 37 -11.94 -8.14 6.31
CA GLN A 37 -12.78 -9.21 5.76
C GLN A 37 -14.06 -9.30 6.58
N VAL A 38 -15.19 -9.18 5.91
CA VAL A 38 -16.52 -9.31 6.51
C VAL A 38 -17.37 -10.23 5.63
N MET A 39 -18.24 -11.00 6.27
CA MET A 39 -19.24 -11.80 5.57
C MET A 39 -20.57 -11.05 5.64
N VAL A 40 -21.22 -10.92 4.49
CA VAL A 40 -22.53 -10.28 4.36
C VAL A 40 -23.42 -11.16 3.49
N PRO A 41 -24.75 -11.05 3.61
CA PRO A 41 -25.66 -11.73 2.70
C PRO A 41 -25.40 -11.35 1.23
N PRO A 42 -25.64 -12.25 0.26
CA PRO A 42 -25.39 -12.00 -1.16
C PRO A 42 -26.09 -10.74 -1.66
N GLU A 43 -27.34 -10.53 -1.27
CA GLU A 43 -28.14 -9.37 -1.66
C GLU A 43 -27.53 -8.03 -1.20
N VAL A 44 -26.89 -8.03 -0.03
CA VAL A 44 -26.19 -6.85 0.49
C VAL A 44 -24.92 -6.60 -0.31
N PHE A 45 -24.19 -7.66 -0.66
CA PHE A 45 -22.97 -7.55 -1.45
C PHE A 45 -23.25 -7.00 -2.86
N ASP A 46 -24.32 -7.47 -3.51
CA ASP A 46 -24.71 -7.06 -4.85
C ASP A 46 -25.16 -5.59 -4.86
N ALA A 47 -26.03 -5.21 -3.92
CA ALA A 47 -26.47 -3.82 -3.77
C ALA A 47 -25.30 -2.87 -3.47
N PHE A 48 -24.39 -3.27 -2.58
CA PHE A 48 -23.19 -2.49 -2.26
C PHE A 48 -22.25 -2.37 -3.48
N SER A 49 -22.07 -3.45 -4.24
CA SER A 49 -21.23 -3.47 -5.44
C SER A 49 -21.79 -2.60 -6.55
N ALA A 50 -23.11 -2.64 -6.77
CA ALA A 50 -23.79 -1.80 -7.76
C ALA A 50 -23.62 -0.32 -7.40
N ARG A 51 -23.90 0.06 -6.15
CA ARG A 51 -23.77 1.44 -5.68
C ARG A 51 -22.34 1.96 -5.73
N ALA A 52 -21.35 1.11 -5.42
CA ALA A 52 -19.95 1.46 -5.56
C ALA A 52 -19.56 1.75 -7.02
N GLY A 53 -20.08 0.92 -7.94
CA GLY A 53 -19.89 1.11 -9.38
C GLY A 53 -20.53 2.39 -9.92
N GLU A 54 -21.75 2.70 -9.49
CA GLU A 54 -22.45 3.93 -9.88
C GLU A 54 -21.76 5.20 -9.37
N THR A 55 -21.22 5.16 -8.14
CA THR A 55 -20.67 6.35 -7.47
C THR A 55 -19.21 6.62 -7.86
N PHE A 56 -18.39 5.58 -7.92
CA PHE A 56 -16.93 5.68 -8.11
C PHE A 56 -16.43 5.01 -9.39
N GLY A 57 -17.35 4.54 -10.24
CA GLY A 57 -17.04 3.80 -11.46
C GLY A 57 -16.77 2.32 -11.23
N TYR A 58 -16.87 1.53 -12.31
CA TYR A 58 -16.59 0.09 -12.33
C TYR A 58 -15.09 -0.21 -12.39
N SER A 59 -14.32 0.36 -11.46
CA SER A 59 -12.87 0.21 -11.37
C SER A 59 -12.44 -0.54 -10.10
N LYS A 60 -11.19 -1.03 -10.10
CA LYS A 60 -10.61 -1.68 -8.92
C LYS A 60 -10.54 -0.68 -7.77
N GLY A 61 -11.20 -1.00 -6.66
CA GLY A 61 -11.17 -0.20 -5.43
C GLY A 61 -12.41 0.64 -5.18
N SER A 62 -13.39 0.68 -6.09
CA SER A 62 -14.65 1.43 -5.90
C SER A 62 -15.40 1.01 -4.63
N LYS A 63 -15.42 -0.29 -4.32
CA LYS A 63 -15.98 -0.84 -3.07
C LYS A 63 -15.28 -0.29 -1.82
N SER A 64 -13.94 -0.22 -1.84
CA SER A 64 -13.15 0.33 -0.74
C SER A 64 -13.42 1.83 -0.57
N GLN A 65 -13.54 2.58 -1.68
CA GLN A 65 -13.87 4.00 -1.65
C GLN A 65 -15.26 4.25 -1.07
N LEU A 66 -16.26 3.48 -1.51
CA LEU A 66 -17.60 3.56 -0.95
C LEU A 66 -17.61 3.26 0.55
N PHE A 67 -16.89 2.23 0.99
CA PHE A 67 -16.77 1.89 2.41
C PHE A 67 -16.18 3.06 3.22
N MET A 68 -15.09 3.67 2.74
CA MET A 68 -14.44 4.80 3.43
C MET A 68 -15.37 6.01 3.51
N ALA A 69 -16.09 6.34 2.42
CA ALA A 69 -17.05 7.43 2.41
C ALA A 69 -18.21 7.18 3.40
N MET A 70 -18.73 5.95 3.47
CA MET A 70 -19.75 5.58 4.46
C MET A 70 -19.23 5.69 5.90
N TRP A 71 -17.97 5.28 6.13
CA TRP A 71 -17.34 5.35 7.45
C TRP A 71 -17.12 6.80 7.91
N GLU A 72 -16.66 7.67 7.03
CA GLU A 72 -16.52 9.10 7.29
C GLU A 72 -17.87 9.74 7.59
N ALA A 73 -18.90 9.46 6.79
CA ALA A 73 -20.25 9.94 7.02
C ALA A 73 -20.79 9.48 8.39
N TYR A 74 -20.64 8.20 8.72
CA TYR A 74 -21.04 7.66 10.01
C TYR A 74 -20.34 8.34 11.20
N ASN A 75 -19.03 8.57 11.10
CA ASN A 75 -18.28 9.29 12.14
C ASN A 75 -18.71 10.75 12.27
N SER A 76 -19.09 11.39 11.16
CA SER A 76 -19.60 12.77 11.17
C SER A 76 -20.96 12.91 11.84
N MET A 77 -21.81 11.87 11.80
CA MET A 77 -23.12 11.85 12.47
C MET A 77 -23.03 11.59 13.97
N LYS A 78 -21.91 11.05 14.46
CA LYS A 78 -21.69 10.72 15.88
C LYS A 78 -21.02 11.84 16.67
N ARG A 79 -20.61 12.93 16.03
CA ARG A 79 -20.17 14.17 16.68
C ARG A 79 -21.35 15.11 16.85
#